data_AF-A0A369KJN2-F1
#
_entry.id   AF-A0A369KJN2-F1
#
_cell.length_a   1.000
_cell.length_b   1.000
_cell.length_c   1.000
_cell.angle_alpha   90.00
_cell.angle_beta   90.00
_cell.angle_gamma   90.00
#
_symmetry.space_group_name_H-M   'P 1'
#
loop_
_entity.id
_entity.type
_entity.pdbx_description
1 polymer ?
#
loop_
_entity_poly.entity_id
_entity_poly.type
_entity_poly.pdbx_seq_one_letter_code
_entity_poly.pdbx_strand_id
1 'polypeptide(L)'
;MKWSEVCVHTTQEAIEAVSNILHEAGASGVVIEDVEDFEMMSHREDNFGEIWDEKKRDEYPDSGVLVKAYLAESSDLTDTIKGIERDIQMLTKFGLTIGAGTVTLTQVDEEDWAHSWKQFYKPVKISRHLTVVPMWEDYTPQPDEKIIELDPGMAFGTGTHPTTVLCIQAIENYLQENDRVVDVGTGSGVLAIAAAKLGAKDVFALDLDEVAVRSATDNVALNQVSQQVTVCQGDLMKELKEPVELIVANILAEVILLFVNDAYELTLPGGHFIASGIIGQKKDMVRDAMVAAGFTIVETTKLEDWVAIIAKREA
;
A
#
# COMPACT_ATOMS: atom_id res chain seq x y z
N MET A 1 -5.54 22.00 1.62
CA MET A 1 -4.32 22.80 1.80
C MET A 1 -3.66 22.95 0.45
N LYS A 2 -2.94 24.04 0.23
CA LYS A 2 -2.19 24.23 -1.00
C LYS A 2 -0.71 24.11 -0.67
N TRP A 3 0.01 23.38 -1.50
CA TRP A 3 1.45 23.20 -1.35
C TRP A 3 2.15 23.91 -2.49
N SER A 4 3.39 24.29 -2.28
CA SER A 4 4.25 24.78 -3.34
C SER A 4 5.50 23.94 -3.39
N GLU A 5 5.78 23.40 -4.57
CA GLU A 5 7.06 22.75 -4.85
C GLU A 5 8.09 23.84 -5.11
N VAL A 6 9.14 23.83 -4.29
CA VAL A 6 10.36 24.62 -4.50
C VAL A 6 11.38 23.69 -5.10
N CYS A 7 11.82 23.97 -6.32
CA CYS A 7 12.83 23.19 -7.00
C CYS A 7 14.10 24.04 -7.17
N VAL A 8 15.24 23.50 -6.72
CA VAL A 8 16.54 24.14 -6.83
C VAL A 8 17.40 23.34 -7.80
N HIS A 9 17.77 23.95 -8.92
CA HIS A 9 18.72 23.36 -9.86
C HIS A 9 20.15 23.72 -9.46
N THR A 10 20.92 22.71 -9.09
CA THR A 10 22.26 22.88 -8.51
C THR A 10 23.22 21.78 -8.98
N THR A 11 24.40 21.68 -8.37
CA THR A 11 25.37 20.60 -8.60
C THR A 11 25.30 19.54 -7.51
N GLN A 12 25.90 18.37 -7.76
CA GLN A 12 26.09 17.34 -6.73
C GLN A 12 26.80 17.86 -5.47
N GLU A 13 27.81 18.73 -5.62
CA GLU A 13 28.57 19.29 -4.51
C GLU A 13 27.69 20.08 -3.53
N ALA A 14 26.65 20.73 -4.05
CA ALA A 14 25.81 21.64 -3.29
C ALA A 14 24.52 21.00 -2.76
N ILE A 15 24.25 19.70 -3.03
CA ILE A 15 23.02 19.00 -2.60
C ILE A 15 22.77 19.17 -1.11
N GLU A 16 23.76 18.82 -0.27
CA GLU A 16 23.62 18.84 1.19
C GLU A 16 23.33 20.24 1.73
N ALA A 17 24.06 21.24 1.21
CA ALA A 17 23.89 22.63 1.63
C ALA A 17 22.53 23.18 1.20
N VAL A 18 22.09 22.88 -0.02
CA VAL A 18 20.76 23.27 -0.53
C VAL A 18 19.66 22.57 0.26
N SER A 19 19.81 21.28 0.54
CA SER A 19 18.84 20.50 1.32
C SER A 19 18.66 21.08 2.73
N ASN A 20 19.77 21.46 3.38
CA ASN A 20 19.71 22.12 4.68
C ASN A 20 18.98 23.47 4.63
N ILE A 21 19.23 24.29 3.60
CA ILE A 21 18.51 25.56 3.40
C ILE A 21 17.00 25.33 3.25
N LEU A 22 16.60 24.30 2.49
CA LEU A 22 15.18 23.96 2.31
C LEU A 22 14.54 23.45 3.62
N HIS A 23 15.27 22.69 4.43
CA HIS A 23 14.81 22.28 5.76
C HIS A 23 14.66 23.46 6.73
N GLU A 24 15.62 24.38 6.76
CA GLU A 24 15.53 25.60 7.58
C GLU A 24 14.36 26.49 7.15
N ALA A 25 13.99 26.46 5.87
CA ALA A 25 12.82 27.12 5.32
C ALA A 25 11.48 26.41 5.63
N GLY A 26 11.51 25.28 6.33
CA GLY A 26 10.32 24.57 6.81
C GLY A 26 9.92 23.33 6.02
N ALA A 27 10.77 22.81 5.13
CA ALA A 27 10.51 21.56 4.44
C ALA A 27 10.66 20.35 5.39
N SER A 28 9.69 19.43 5.35
CA SER A 28 9.76 18.15 6.09
C SER A 28 10.73 17.13 5.47
N GLY A 29 11.06 17.31 4.19
CA GLY A 29 11.87 16.40 3.39
C GLY A 29 12.26 17.03 2.06
N VAL A 30 13.25 16.43 1.39
CA VAL A 30 13.68 16.82 0.05
C VAL A 30 13.67 15.61 -0.87
N VAL A 31 13.41 15.85 -2.15
CA VAL A 31 13.55 14.88 -3.25
C VAL A 31 14.75 15.31 -4.07
N ILE A 32 15.66 14.37 -4.36
CA ILE A 32 16.87 14.62 -5.13
C ILE A 32 16.75 13.86 -6.44
N GLU A 33 16.81 14.58 -7.56
CA GLU A 33 16.80 14.01 -8.90
C GLU A 33 18.11 14.37 -9.58
N ASP A 34 18.99 13.36 -9.70
CA ASP A 34 20.29 13.48 -10.36
C ASP A 34 20.25 12.79 -11.73
N VAL A 35 20.59 13.56 -12.77
CA VAL A 35 20.63 13.06 -14.14
C VAL A 35 21.74 12.02 -14.35
N GLU A 36 22.85 12.14 -13.63
CA GLU A 36 23.95 11.17 -13.73
C GLU A 36 23.55 9.83 -13.11
N ASP A 37 22.80 9.84 -12.00
CA ASP A 37 22.21 8.64 -11.42
C ASP A 37 21.21 7.99 -12.38
N PHE A 38 20.36 8.80 -13.02
CA PHE A 38 19.41 8.32 -14.04
C PHE A 38 20.13 7.68 -15.23
N GLU A 39 21.18 8.33 -15.77
CA GLU A 39 21.98 7.81 -16.88
C GLU A 39 22.77 6.55 -16.49
N MET A 40 23.33 6.48 -15.29
CA MET A 40 24.00 5.26 -14.82
C MET A 40 23.03 4.09 -14.61
N MET A 41 21.82 4.36 -14.14
CA MET A 41 20.80 3.35 -13.90
C MET A 41 20.19 2.81 -15.19
N SER A 42 19.90 3.68 -16.16
CA SER A 42 19.37 3.30 -17.49
C SER A 42 20.32 2.44 -18.35
N HIS A 43 21.62 2.44 -18.06
CA HIS A 43 22.62 1.65 -18.78
C HIS A 43 23.04 0.36 -18.07
N ARG A 44 22.39 -0.02 -16.96
CA ARG A 44 22.64 -1.31 -16.30
C ARG A 44 22.03 -2.45 -17.10
N GLU A 45 22.77 -3.56 -17.23
CA GLU A 45 22.21 -4.80 -17.78
C GLU A 45 21.03 -5.25 -16.91
N ASP A 46 19.86 -5.38 -17.53
CA ASP A 46 18.63 -5.85 -16.92
C ASP A 46 18.79 -7.31 -16.45
N ASN A 47 19.18 -7.48 -15.18
CA ASN A 47 19.32 -8.78 -14.57
C ASN A 47 18.02 -9.26 -13.87
N PHE A 48 17.00 -8.40 -13.73
CA PHE A 48 15.85 -8.63 -12.85
C PHE A 48 14.48 -8.20 -13.43
N GLY A 49 14.38 -7.87 -14.72
CA GLY A 49 13.12 -7.49 -15.38
C GLY A 49 12.64 -6.09 -15.02
N GLU A 50 13.56 -5.15 -14.78
CA GLU A 50 13.23 -3.78 -14.39
C GLU A 50 12.60 -3.04 -15.59
N ILE A 51 11.35 -2.59 -15.42
CA ILE A 51 10.66 -1.78 -16.44
C ILE A 51 11.15 -0.34 -16.32
N TRP A 52 12.05 0.05 -17.21
CA TRP A 52 12.54 1.42 -17.33
C TRP A 52 11.57 2.25 -18.17
N ASP A 53 11.03 3.33 -17.59
CA ASP A 53 10.24 4.30 -18.35
C ASP A 53 11.18 5.34 -18.98
N GLU A 54 11.57 5.10 -20.24
CA GLU A 54 12.42 6.02 -21.02
C GLU A 54 11.84 7.44 -21.10
N LYS A 55 10.52 7.62 -20.92
CA LYS A 55 9.86 8.93 -20.95
C LYS A 55 10.19 9.81 -19.76
N LYS A 56 10.71 9.26 -18.67
CA LYS A 56 11.14 10.05 -17.51
C LYS A 56 12.38 10.89 -17.77
N ARG A 57 13.14 10.64 -18.85
CA ARG A 57 14.35 11.44 -19.15
C ARG A 57 14.04 12.92 -19.36
N ASP A 58 12.87 13.23 -19.93
CA ASP A 58 12.40 14.60 -20.18
C ASP A 58 12.10 15.36 -18.88
N GLU A 59 11.96 14.66 -17.75
CA GLU A 59 11.72 15.24 -16.42
C GLU A 59 13.03 15.61 -15.69
N TYR A 60 14.18 15.12 -16.16
CA TYR A 60 15.51 15.42 -15.60
C TYR A 60 16.17 16.59 -16.34
N PRO A 61 16.97 17.43 -15.65
CA PRO A 61 17.70 18.49 -16.31
C PRO A 61 18.74 17.93 -17.29
N ASP A 62 19.19 18.75 -18.24
CA ASP A 62 20.26 18.38 -19.17
C ASP A 62 21.61 18.14 -18.47
N SER A 63 21.81 18.78 -17.31
CA SER A 63 23.02 18.63 -16.48
C SER A 63 22.73 19.06 -15.04
N GLY A 64 23.46 18.52 -14.06
CA GLY A 64 23.30 18.86 -12.64
C GLY A 64 22.14 18.15 -11.96
N VAL A 65 21.72 18.67 -10.81
CA VAL A 65 20.79 18.01 -9.87
C VAL A 65 19.63 18.92 -9.53
N LEU A 66 18.42 18.38 -9.49
CA LEU A 66 17.26 19.07 -8.93
C LEU A 66 17.04 18.63 -7.49
N VAL A 67 16.99 19.59 -6.58
CA VAL A 67 16.60 19.37 -5.18
C VAL A 67 15.24 20.01 -4.98
N LYS A 68 14.21 19.18 -4.79
CA LYS A 68 12.82 19.60 -4.65
C LYS A 68 12.37 19.51 -3.18
N ALA A 69 11.59 20.46 -2.73
CA ALA A 69 10.97 20.46 -1.42
C ALA A 69 9.54 20.98 -1.50
N TYR A 70 8.68 20.54 -0.59
CA TYR A 70 7.28 20.97 -0.53
C TYR A 70 7.05 21.82 0.70
N LEU A 71 6.62 23.07 0.47
CA LEU A 71 6.28 24.02 1.52
C LEU A 71 4.78 24.27 1.53
N ALA A 72 4.17 24.33 2.71
CA ALA A 72 2.77 24.68 2.85
C ALA A 72 2.57 26.16 2.47
N GLU A 73 1.51 26.47 1.72
CA GLU A 73 1.22 27.84 1.32
C GLU A 73 0.91 28.70 2.55
N SER A 74 1.63 29.81 2.70
CA SER A 74 1.48 30.75 3.80
C SER A 74 1.66 32.19 3.31
N SER A 75 1.25 33.17 4.10
CA SER A 75 1.42 34.60 3.78
C SER A 75 2.88 34.99 3.54
N ASP A 76 3.81 34.22 4.10
CA ASP A 76 5.24 34.53 4.13
C ASP A 76 6.03 33.71 3.09
N LEU A 77 5.34 32.90 2.27
CA LEU A 77 5.98 32.02 1.28
C LEU A 77 6.86 32.82 0.31
N THR A 78 6.41 33.97 -0.18
CA THR A 78 7.20 34.80 -1.11
C THR A 78 8.51 35.29 -0.47
N ASP A 79 8.49 35.65 0.81
CA ASP A 79 9.68 36.11 1.51
C ASP A 79 10.60 34.93 1.88
N THR A 80 10.02 33.76 2.15
CA THR A 80 10.74 32.50 2.36
C THR A 80 11.52 32.11 1.10
N ILE A 81 10.90 32.17 -0.09
CA ILE A 81 11.55 31.88 -1.37
C ILE A 81 12.70 32.84 -1.65
N LYS A 82 12.51 34.15 -1.42
CA LYS A 82 13.60 35.14 -1.56
C LYS A 82 14.76 34.86 -0.58
N GLY A 83 14.44 34.37 0.62
CA GLY A 83 15.43 33.90 1.59
C GLY A 83 16.24 32.74 1.05
N ILE A 84 15.57 31.70 0.55
CA ILE A 84 16.19 30.53 -0.08
C ILE A 84 17.09 30.94 -1.25
N GLU A 85 16.60 31.76 -2.18
CA GLU A 85 17.39 32.27 -3.31
C GLU A 85 18.67 32.98 -2.85
N ARG A 86 18.54 33.85 -1.84
CA ARG A 86 19.68 34.59 -1.30
C ARG A 86 20.69 33.66 -0.65
N ASP A 87 20.23 32.71 0.15
CA ASP A 87 21.08 31.82 0.93
C ASP A 87 21.80 30.81 0.01
N ILE A 88 21.14 30.33 -1.05
CA ILE A 88 21.77 29.55 -2.13
C ILE A 88 22.89 30.36 -2.80
N GLN A 89 22.64 31.62 -3.16
CA GLN A 89 23.66 32.49 -3.76
C GLN A 89 24.85 32.72 -2.79
N MET A 90 24.60 32.75 -1.48
CA MET A 90 25.67 32.88 -0.48
C MET A 90 26.60 31.66 -0.41
N LEU A 91 26.17 30.47 -0.84
CA LEU A 91 27.02 29.27 -0.85
C LEU A 91 28.31 29.47 -1.66
N THR A 92 28.27 30.28 -2.72
CA THR A 92 29.47 30.64 -3.50
C THR A 92 30.55 31.32 -2.67
N LYS A 93 30.18 32.08 -1.64
CA LYS A 93 31.13 32.75 -0.72
C LYS A 93 31.82 31.76 0.22
N PHE A 94 31.24 30.58 0.41
CA PHE A 94 31.83 29.47 1.17
C PHE A 94 32.63 28.52 0.27
N GLY A 95 32.78 28.83 -1.02
CA GLY A 95 33.58 28.05 -1.96
C GLY A 95 32.84 26.88 -2.61
N LEU A 96 31.52 26.76 -2.42
CA LEU A 96 30.71 25.72 -3.05
C LEU A 96 30.31 26.10 -4.49
N THR A 97 30.39 25.14 -5.40
CA THR A 97 29.93 25.32 -6.79
C THR A 97 28.44 25.04 -6.87
N ILE A 98 27.60 26.07 -7.03
CA ILE A 98 26.13 25.90 -7.08
C ILE A 98 25.55 25.69 -8.49
N GLY A 99 26.37 25.72 -9.54
CA GLY A 99 25.91 25.51 -10.91
C GLY A 99 24.92 26.61 -11.35
N ALA A 100 23.75 26.21 -11.86
CA ALA A 100 22.69 27.15 -12.26
C ALA A 100 22.16 27.96 -11.07
N GLY A 101 22.03 27.34 -9.89
CA GLY A 101 21.55 27.99 -8.67
C GLY A 101 20.15 28.60 -8.81
N THR A 102 19.35 28.09 -9.75
CA THR A 102 18.02 28.63 -10.05
C THR A 102 16.99 28.00 -9.15
N VAL A 103 16.20 28.84 -8.49
CA VAL A 103 15.05 28.42 -7.70
C VAL A 103 13.79 28.62 -8.54
N THR A 104 12.98 27.58 -8.68
CA THR A 104 11.67 27.65 -9.32
C THR A 104 10.59 27.28 -8.31
N LEU A 105 9.44 27.92 -8.46
CA LEU A 105 8.28 27.69 -7.62
C LEU A 105 7.13 27.22 -8.50
N THR A 106 6.60 26.04 -8.20
CA THR A 106 5.43 25.49 -8.87
C THR A 106 4.34 25.31 -7.82
N GLN A 107 3.17 25.91 -8.03
CA GLN A 107 2.03 25.66 -7.15
C GLN A 107 1.56 24.22 -7.41
N VAL A 108 1.45 23.44 -6.34
CA VAL A 108 0.92 22.07 -6.40
C VAL A 108 -0.36 22.07 -5.58
N ASP A 109 -1.50 21.96 -6.27
CA ASP A 109 -2.75 21.76 -5.57
C ASP A 109 -2.73 20.36 -4.93
N GLU A 110 -3.07 20.27 -3.64
CA GLU A 110 -3.13 19.00 -2.90
C GLU A 110 -4.07 17.99 -3.59
N GLU A 111 -5.07 18.50 -4.32
CA GLU A 111 -5.94 17.69 -5.17
C GLU A 111 -5.17 17.02 -6.32
N ASP A 112 -4.25 17.70 -7.00
CA ASP A 112 -3.46 17.08 -8.10
C ASP A 112 -2.49 16.02 -7.56
N TRP A 113 -1.90 16.22 -6.38
CA TRP A 113 -1.04 15.19 -5.75
C TRP A 113 -1.87 13.98 -5.25
N ALA A 114 -3.04 14.24 -4.66
CA ALA A 114 -3.98 13.21 -4.21
C ALA A 114 -4.76 12.52 -5.35
N HIS A 115 -4.71 13.02 -6.59
CA HIS A 115 -5.36 12.40 -7.76
C HIS A 115 -4.36 11.86 -8.80
N SER A 116 -3.10 12.29 -8.79
CA SER A 116 -2.09 11.82 -9.76
C SER A 116 -1.74 10.34 -9.61
N TRP A 117 -1.99 9.72 -8.46
CA TRP A 117 -1.87 8.26 -8.31
C TRP A 117 -3.10 7.51 -8.86
N LYS A 118 -4.29 8.15 -8.89
CA LYS A 118 -5.55 7.52 -9.32
C LYS A 118 -5.53 7.09 -10.78
N GLN A 119 -4.82 7.81 -11.65
CA GLN A 119 -4.66 7.47 -13.06
C GLN A 119 -3.86 6.17 -13.30
N PHE A 120 -3.00 5.78 -12.36
CA PHE A 120 -2.26 4.51 -12.41
C PHE A 120 -3.06 3.35 -11.83
N TYR A 121 -4.15 3.64 -11.11
CA TYR A 121 -5.05 2.65 -10.56
C TYR A 121 -6.06 2.23 -11.61
N LYS A 122 -5.90 1.01 -12.15
CA LYS A 122 -6.78 0.43 -13.16
C LYS A 122 -7.51 -0.80 -12.64
N PRO A 123 -8.65 -1.18 -13.24
CA PRO A 123 -9.32 -2.44 -12.94
C PRO A 123 -8.34 -3.62 -13.07
N VAL A 124 -8.26 -4.46 -12.04
CA VAL A 124 -7.42 -5.67 -12.04
C VAL A 124 -8.27 -6.89 -11.73
N LYS A 125 -8.25 -7.84 -12.66
CA LYS A 125 -8.86 -9.16 -12.44
C LYS A 125 -7.99 -9.96 -11.48
N ILE A 126 -8.53 -10.27 -10.29
CA ILE A 126 -7.78 -10.90 -9.21
C ILE A 126 -7.94 -12.42 -9.22
N SER A 127 -9.16 -12.89 -9.49
CA SER A 127 -9.51 -14.32 -9.45
C SER A 127 -10.38 -14.71 -10.65
N ARG A 128 -10.95 -15.91 -10.64
CA ARG A 128 -11.84 -16.34 -11.73
C ARG A 128 -13.09 -15.47 -11.79
N HIS A 129 -13.63 -15.14 -10.61
CA HIS A 129 -14.88 -14.41 -10.45
C HIS A 129 -14.74 -12.99 -9.91
N LEU A 130 -13.59 -12.55 -9.38
CA LEU A 130 -13.45 -11.23 -8.78
C LEU A 130 -12.50 -10.31 -9.54
N THR A 131 -12.93 -9.07 -9.68
CA THR A 131 -12.13 -7.96 -10.19
C THR A 131 -12.23 -6.78 -9.24
N VAL A 132 -11.08 -6.21 -8.87
CA VAL A 132 -11.01 -4.98 -8.08
C VAL A 132 -11.03 -3.81 -9.04
N VAL A 133 -11.97 -2.89 -8.81
CA VAL A 133 -12.20 -1.70 -9.64
C VAL A 133 -12.08 -0.47 -8.74
N PRO A 134 -11.23 0.51 -9.07
CA PRO A 134 -11.21 1.79 -8.36
C PRO A 134 -12.55 2.51 -8.57
N MET A 135 -13.11 3.12 -7.52
CA MET A 135 -14.47 3.70 -7.56
C MET A 135 -14.68 4.82 -8.61
N TRP A 136 -13.60 5.37 -9.19
CA TRP A 136 -13.63 6.42 -10.21
C TRP A 136 -13.44 5.91 -11.64
N GLU A 137 -13.20 4.61 -11.85
CA GLU A 137 -13.09 4.02 -13.19
C GLU A 137 -14.45 3.48 -13.65
N ASP A 138 -14.79 3.75 -14.92
CA ASP A 138 -15.94 3.13 -15.56
C ASP A 138 -15.54 1.73 -16.06
N TYR A 139 -16.11 0.68 -15.46
CA TYR A 139 -15.81 -0.71 -15.79
C TYR A 139 -17.09 -1.52 -15.97
N THR A 140 -17.19 -2.23 -17.10
CA THR A 140 -18.33 -3.12 -17.39
C THR A 140 -17.93 -4.57 -17.10
N PRO A 141 -18.55 -5.24 -16.11
CA PRO A 141 -18.27 -6.65 -15.80
C PRO A 141 -18.69 -7.59 -16.93
N GLN A 142 -17.92 -8.66 -17.09
CA GLN A 142 -18.29 -9.84 -17.85
C GLN A 142 -19.38 -10.66 -17.13
N PRO A 143 -20.09 -11.55 -17.83
CA PRO A 143 -21.00 -12.49 -17.19
C PRO A 143 -20.29 -13.29 -16.09
N ASP A 144 -20.97 -13.46 -14.94
CA ASP A 144 -20.47 -14.15 -13.74
C ASP A 144 -19.25 -13.51 -13.04
N GLU A 145 -18.85 -12.30 -13.46
CA GLU A 145 -17.85 -11.48 -12.80
C GLU A 145 -18.48 -10.64 -11.68
N LYS A 146 -17.87 -10.69 -10.50
CA LYS A 146 -18.23 -9.92 -9.31
C LYS A 146 -17.21 -8.81 -9.14
N ILE A 147 -17.70 -7.58 -9.02
CA ILE A 147 -16.86 -6.40 -8.88
C ILE A 147 -16.69 -6.05 -7.41
N ILE A 148 -15.46 -5.80 -6.99
CA ILE A 148 -15.12 -5.15 -5.73
C ILE A 148 -14.74 -3.71 -6.07
N GLU A 149 -15.61 -2.76 -5.74
CA GLU A 149 -15.29 -1.34 -5.88
C GLU A 149 -14.49 -0.89 -4.66
N LEU A 150 -13.37 -0.20 -4.83
CA LEU A 150 -12.59 0.32 -3.71
C LEU A 150 -12.33 1.81 -3.87
N ASP A 151 -12.47 2.53 -2.77
CA ASP A 151 -11.68 3.74 -2.51
C ASP A 151 -10.47 3.33 -1.65
N PRO A 152 -9.26 3.23 -2.24
CA PRO A 152 -8.08 2.88 -1.47
C PRO A 152 -7.68 3.99 -0.48
N GLY A 153 -8.19 5.23 -0.61
CA GLY A 153 -8.04 6.29 0.38
C GLY A 153 -6.63 6.40 0.99
N MET A 154 -6.55 6.47 2.33
CA MET A 154 -5.29 6.41 3.09
C MET A 154 -5.03 5.04 3.75
N ALA A 155 -5.94 4.07 3.61
CA ALA A 155 -5.84 2.78 4.29
C ALA A 155 -5.06 1.76 3.45
N PHE A 156 -4.33 0.87 4.11
CA PHE A 156 -3.68 -0.27 3.45
C PHE A 156 -4.74 -1.23 2.89
N GLY A 157 -4.44 -1.97 1.82
CA GLY A 157 -5.41 -2.87 1.17
C GLY A 157 -5.92 -2.32 -0.15
N THR A 158 -4.98 -1.90 -0.98
CA THR A 158 -5.19 -1.27 -2.28
C THR A 158 -5.86 -2.21 -3.32
N GLY A 159 -5.96 -3.50 -2.98
CA GLY A 159 -6.71 -4.52 -3.70
C GLY A 159 -5.89 -5.29 -4.73
N THR A 160 -4.77 -4.72 -5.17
CA THR A 160 -3.95 -5.25 -6.27
C THR A 160 -2.57 -5.75 -5.85
N HIS A 161 -2.15 -5.47 -4.61
CA HIS A 161 -0.87 -5.94 -4.07
C HIS A 161 -0.81 -7.49 -4.11
N PRO A 162 0.36 -8.10 -4.39
CA PRO A 162 0.49 -9.56 -4.50
C PRO A 162 -0.11 -10.33 -3.32
N THR A 163 0.05 -9.84 -2.09
CA THR A 163 -0.49 -10.49 -0.89
C THR A 163 -2.02 -10.50 -0.86
N THR A 164 -2.65 -9.42 -1.32
CA THR A 164 -4.11 -9.31 -1.45
C THR A 164 -4.63 -10.24 -2.55
N VAL A 165 -3.93 -10.31 -3.68
CA VAL A 165 -4.26 -11.25 -4.78
C VAL A 165 -4.25 -12.68 -4.28
N LEU A 166 -3.17 -13.08 -3.59
CA LEU A 166 -3.03 -14.42 -3.02
C LEU A 166 -4.16 -14.74 -2.02
N CYS A 167 -4.52 -13.80 -1.15
CA CYS A 167 -5.63 -13.99 -0.20
C CYS A 167 -6.98 -14.13 -0.90
N ILE A 168 -7.30 -13.27 -1.87
CA ILE A 168 -8.59 -13.34 -2.58
C ILE A 168 -8.70 -14.67 -3.37
N GLN A 169 -7.63 -15.10 -4.02
CA GLN A 169 -7.60 -16.39 -4.71
C GLN A 169 -7.75 -17.56 -3.74
N ALA A 170 -7.15 -17.49 -2.56
CA ALA A 170 -7.33 -18.50 -1.52
C ALA A 170 -8.77 -18.49 -0.97
N ILE A 171 -9.37 -17.33 -0.72
CA ILE A 171 -10.78 -17.24 -0.30
C ILE A 171 -11.67 -17.88 -1.37
N GLU A 172 -11.48 -17.57 -2.66
CA GLU A 172 -12.26 -18.17 -3.75
C GLU A 172 -12.15 -19.71 -3.81
N ASN A 173 -11.01 -20.28 -3.42
CA ASN A 173 -10.79 -21.74 -3.47
C ASN A 173 -11.28 -22.48 -2.23
N TYR A 174 -11.22 -21.85 -1.04
CA TYR A 174 -11.44 -22.53 0.25
C TYR A 174 -12.72 -22.13 0.97
N LEU A 175 -13.29 -20.97 0.66
CA LEU A 175 -14.58 -20.54 1.19
C LEU A 175 -15.71 -21.42 0.63
N GLN A 176 -16.58 -21.89 1.51
CA GLN A 176 -17.83 -22.55 1.15
C GLN A 176 -19.01 -21.59 1.34
N GLU A 177 -20.10 -21.88 0.63
CA GLU A 177 -21.33 -21.11 0.76
C GLU A 177 -21.86 -21.20 2.21
N ASN A 178 -22.17 -20.04 2.78
CA ASN A 178 -22.62 -19.84 4.15
C ASN A 178 -21.55 -19.96 5.26
N ASP A 179 -20.26 -20.01 4.91
CA ASP A 179 -19.19 -19.91 5.91
C ASP A 179 -19.25 -18.58 6.66
N ARG A 180 -18.92 -18.60 7.96
CA ARG A 180 -18.59 -17.39 8.71
C ARG A 180 -17.10 -17.15 8.58
N VAL A 181 -16.74 -15.90 8.35
CA VAL A 181 -15.38 -15.49 8.02
C VAL A 181 -14.90 -14.44 9.01
N VAL A 182 -13.64 -14.53 9.40
CA VAL A 182 -12.95 -13.47 10.15
C VAL A 182 -11.81 -12.94 9.30
N ASP A 183 -11.78 -11.63 9.08
CA ASP A 183 -10.70 -10.90 8.40
C ASP A 183 -9.92 -10.07 9.43
N VAL A 184 -8.70 -10.50 9.75
CA VAL A 184 -7.83 -9.90 10.77
C VAL A 184 -6.84 -8.92 10.14
N GLY A 185 -6.90 -7.66 10.57
CA GLY A 185 -6.17 -6.57 9.95
C GLY A 185 -6.81 -6.20 8.61
N THR A 186 -8.11 -5.90 8.63
CA THR A 186 -8.93 -5.75 7.41
C THR A 186 -8.49 -4.59 6.51
N GLY A 187 -7.83 -3.56 7.05
CA GLY A 187 -7.39 -2.41 6.28
C GLY A 187 -8.55 -1.73 5.55
N SER A 188 -8.52 -1.73 4.23
CA SER A 188 -9.57 -1.21 3.36
C SER A 188 -10.87 -2.04 3.32
N GLY A 189 -10.90 -3.21 3.96
CA GLY A 189 -12.05 -4.13 3.91
C GLY A 189 -12.08 -5.06 2.71
N VAL A 190 -11.08 -5.02 1.83
CA VAL A 190 -11.12 -5.73 0.53
C VAL A 190 -11.31 -7.25 0.66
N LEU A 191 -10.66 -7.90 1.64
CA LEU A 191 -10.78 -9.35 1.83
C LEU A 191 -12.15 -9.73 2.41
N ALA A 192 -12.65 -8.93 3.35
CA ALA A 192 -13.98 -9.08 3.89
C ALA A 192 -15.08 -8.93 2.81
N ILE A 193 -14.93 -7.95 1.93
CA ILE A 193 -15.85 -7.72 0.80
C ILE A 193 -15.76 -8.87 -0.21
N ALA A 194 -14.55 -9.36 -0.50
CA ALA A 194 -14.35 -10.52 -1.37
C ALA A 194 -15.07 -11.76 -0.82
N ALA A 195 -14.91 -12.05 0.47
CA ALA A 195 -15.58 -13.16 1.15
C ALA A 195 -17.12 -13.04 1.07
N ALA A 196 -17.67 -11.86 1.37
CA ALA A 196 -19.11 -11.61 1.27
C ALA A 196 -19.63 -11.81 -0.15
N LYS A 197 -18.94 -11.27 -1.17
CA LYS A 197 -19.32 -11.46 -2.58
C LYS A 197 -19.19 -12.91 -3.02
N LEU A 198 -18.28 -13.69 -2.45
CA LEU A 198 -18.11 -15.12 -2.75
C LEU A 198 -19.11 -16.03 -2.04
N GLY A 199 -19.95 -15.51 -1.15
CA GLY A 199 -21.05 -16.26 -0.52
C GLY A 199 -20.85 -16.59 0.95
N ALA A 200 -19.94 -15.89 1.65
CA ALA A 200 -19.90 -15.92 3.10
C ALA A 200 -21.27 -15.53 3.67
N LYS A 201 -21.68 -16.19 4.75
CA LYS A 201 -22.91 -15.84 5.47
C LYS A 201 -22.73 -14.55 6.26
N ASP A 202 -21.68 -14.53 7.08
CA ASP A 202 -21.32 -13.43 7.98
C ASP A 202 -19.81 -13.24 7.93
N VAL A 203 -19.35 -11.99 7.88
CA VAL A 203 -17.92 -11.64 7.88
C VAL A 203 -17.65 -10.64 8.98
N PHE A 204 -16.71 -10.98 9.87
CA PHE A 204 -16.22 -10.07 10.91
C PHE A 204 -14.86 -9.52 10.48
N ALA A 205 -14.83 -8.23 10.18
CA ALA A 205 -13.65 -7.50 9.72
C ALA A 205 -13.08 -6.67 10.87
N LEU A 206 -11.86 -6.97 11.29
CA LEU A 206 -11.24 -6.40 12.49
C LEU A 206 -9.97 -5.62 12.13
N ASP A 207 -9.83 -4.42 12.66
CA ASP A 207 -8.58 -3.65 12.61
C ASP A 207 -8.34 -2.87 13.90
N LEU A 208 -7.07 -2.63 14.24
CA LEU A 208 -6.70 -1.84 15.42
C LEU A 208 -6.85 -0.34 15.15
N ASP A 209 -6.59 0.08 13.90
CA ASP A 209 -6.61 1.48 13.48
C ASP A 209 -8.03 1.96 13.13
N GLU A 210 -8.50 3.01 13.80
CA GLU A 210 -9.79 3.62 13.49
C GLU A 210 -9.89 4.13 12.05
N VAL A 211 -8.79 4.54 11.44
CA VAL A 211 -8.77 4.99 10.04
C VAL A 211 -9.07 3.82 9.10
N ALA A 212 -8.47 2.66 9.34
CA ALA A 212 -8.76 1.44 8.60
C ALA A 212 -10.22 0.99 8.81
N VAL A 213 -10.72 1.00 10.05
CA VAL A 213 -12.12 0.67 10.36
C VAL A 213 -13.10 1.55 9.58
N ARG A 214 -12.85 2.87 9.52
CA ARG A 214 -13.69 3.79 8.74
C ARG A 214 -13.62 3.49 7.24
N SER A 215 -12.41 3.30 6.70
CA SER A 215 -12.21 2.95 5.29
C SER A 215 -12.91 1.64 4.90
N ALA A 216 -12.76 0.59 5.71
CA ALA A 216 -13.45 -0.68 5.50
C ALA A 216 -14.97 -0.52 5.57
N THR A 217 -15.49 0.28 6.50
CA THR A 217 -16.94 0.54 6.62
C THR A 217 -17.48 1.22 5.35
N ASP A 218 -16.77 2.23 4.85
CA ASP A 218 -17.17 2.95 3.63
C ASP A 218 -17.11 2.05 2.40
N ASN A 219 -16.04 1.24 2.25
CA ASN A 219 -15.92 0.29 1.14
C ASN A 219 -16.96 -0.85 1.22
N VAL A 220 -17.31 -1.32 2.42
CA VAL A 220 -18.38 -2.30 2.62
C VAL A 220 -19.74 -1.74 2.18
N ALA A 221 -20.01 -0.48 2.51
CA ALA A 221 -21.22 0.22 2.07
C ALA A 221 -21.23 0.43 0.55
N LEU A 222 -20.11 0.85 -0.03
CA LEU A 222 -19.92 1.02 -1.47
C LEU A 222 -20.25 -0.27 -2.23
N ASN A 223 -19.82 -1.42 -1.71
CA ASN A 223 -20.04 -2.73 -2.31
C ASN A 223 -21.40 -3.36 -2.01
N GLN A 224 -22.27 -2.69 -1.24
CA GLN A 224 -23.60 -3.15 -0.85
C GLN A 224 -23.60 -4.48 -0.08
N VAL A 225 -22.56 -4.72 0.72
CA VAL A 225 -22.40 -5.96 1.53
C VAL A 225 -22.53 -5.70 3.03
N SER A 226 -23.06 -4.55 3.45
CA SER A 226 -23.21 -4.17 4.87
C SER A 226 -24.13 -5.07 5.69
N GLN A 227 -24.93 -5.94 5.05
CA GLN A 227 -25.75 -6.93 5.75
C GLN A 227 -24.97 -8.21 6.07
N GLN A 228 -23.87 -8.49 5.37
CA GLN A 228 -23.00 -9.64 5.62
C GLN A 228 -21.74 -9.25 6.39
N VAL A 229 -21.19 -8.06 6.15
CA VAL A 229 -19.91 -7.64 6.73
C VAL A 229 -20.14 -6.71 7.91
N THR A 230 -19.66 -7.12 9.08
CA THR A 230 -19.56 -6.30 10.29
C THR A 230 -18.11 -5.86 10.48
N VAL A 231 -17.87 -4.55 10.44
CA VAL A 231 -16.54 -3.97 10.68
C VAL A 231 -16.45 -3.49 12.14
N CYS A 232 -15.41 -3.90 12.86
CA CYS A 232 -15.18 -3.48 14.23
C CYS A 232 -13.72 -3.08 14.45
N GLN A 233 -13.51 -2.12 15.35
CA GLN A 233 -12.19 -1.89 15.91
C GLN A 233 -11.87 -3.02 16.87
N GLY A 234 -10.70 -3.66 16.73
CA GLY A 234 -10.31 -4.80 17.55
C GLY A 234 -8.83 -5.10 17.49
N ASP A 235 -8.29 -5.60 18.60
CA ASP A 235 -6.92 -6.11 18.67
C ASP A 235 -6.90 -7.60 18.32
N LEU A 236 -6.54 -7.89 17.06
CA LEU A 236 -6.53 -9.23 16.49
C LEU A 236 -7.91 -9.88 16.61
N MET A 237 -8.01 -11.02 17.29
CA MET A 237 -9.25 -11.79 17.45
C MET A 237 -9.75 -11.83 18.89
N LYS A 238 -9.25 -10.96 19.77
CA LYS A 238 -9.54 -10.99 21.22
C LYS A 238 -11.02 -10.82 21.57
N GLU A 239 -11.78 -10.16 20.72
CA GLU A 239 -13.21 -9.92 20.93
C GLU A 239 -14.10 -11.06 20.42
N LEU A 240 -13.54 -11.98 19.63
CA LEU A 240 -14.28 -13.10 19.06
C LEU A 240 -14.45 -14.22 20.10
N LYS A 241 -15.68 -14.71 20.20
CA LYS A 241 -16.06 -15.76 21.15
C LYS A 241 -16.51 -17.05 20.48
N GLU A 242 -16.89 -16.97 19.22
CA GLU A 242 -17.43 -18.11 18.48
C GLU A 242 -16.45 -18.56 17.41
N PRO A 243 -16.16 -19.87 17.31
CA PRO A 243 -15.36 -20.40 16.23
C PRO A 243 -16.03 -20.22 14.87
N VAL A 244 -15.22 -20.04 13.83
CA VAL A 244 -15.63 -19.77 12.45
C VAL A 244 -15.05 -20.77 11.46
N GLU A 245 -15.64 -20.85 10.29
CA GLU A 245 -15.24 -21.77 9.23
C GLU A 245 -13.97 -21.31 8.49
N LEU A 246 -13.76 -19.99 8.40
CA LEU A 246 -12.59 -19.41 7.74
C LEU A 246 -12.03 -18.20 8.50
N ILE A 247 -10.72 -18.19 8.72
CA ILE A 247 -9.97 -17.02 9.17
C ILE A 247 -9.02 -16.60 8.04
N VAL A 248 -8.94 -15.31 7.76
CA VAL A 248 -7.95 -14.73 6.84
C VAL A 248 -7.20 -13.59 7.52
N ALA A 249 -5.89 -13.54 7.32
CA ALA A 249 -5.03 -12.47 7.84
C ALA A 249 -3.97 -12.10 6.79
N ASN A 250 -3.99 -10.86 6.32
CA ASN A 250 -2.99 -10.31 5.40
C ASN A 250 -2.18 -9.21 6.09
N ILE A 251 -1.30 -9.63 6.99
CA ILE A 251 -0.55 -8.77 7.92
C ILE A 251 0.88 -9.30 8.09
N LEU A 252 1.73 -8.55 8.78
CA LEU A 252 3.14 -8.92 8.95
C LEU A 252 3.28 -10.28 9.65
N ALA A 253 4.25 -11.08 9.20
CA ALA A 253 4.56 -12.40 9.75
C ALA A 253 4.73 -12.38 11.28
N GLU A 254 5.41 -11.38 11.82
CA GLU A 254 5.60 -11.20 13.26
C GLU A 254 4.27 -11.07 14.03
N VAL A 255 3.30 -10.39 13.43
CA VAL A 255 1.97 -10.21 14.04
C VAL A 255 1.18 -11.51 13.95
N ILE A 256 1.26 -12.24 12.82
CA ILE A 256 0.65 -13.56 12.67
C ILE A 256 1.08 -14.49 13.80
N LEU A 257 2.38 -14.54 14.09
CA LEU A 257 2.94 -15.38 15.16
C LEU A 257 2.35 -15.11 16.55
N LEU A 258 1.82 -13.91 16.81
CA LEU A 258 1.25 -13.56 18.10
C LEU A 258 -0.08 -14.27 18.37
N PHE A 259 -0.81 -14.67 17.34
CA PHE A 259 -2.18 -15.21 17.49
C PHE A 259 -2.42 -16.55 16.78
N VAL A 260 -1.39 -17.22 16.24
CA VAL A 260 -1.60 -18.52 15.54
C VAL A 260 -2.34 -19.54 16.41
N ASN A 261 -2.06 -19.59 17.71
CA ASN A 261 -2.77 -20.49 18.63
C ASN A 261 -4.25 -20.08 18.80
N ASP A 262 -4.52 -18.78 18.92
CA ASP A 262 -5.90 -18.28 19.00
C ASP A 262 -6.66 -18.54 17.70
N ALA A 263 -5.98 -18.43 16.55
CA ALA A 263 -6.53 -18.79 15.24
C ALA A 263 -6.92 -20.27 15.20
N TYR A 264 -6.07 -21.16 15.73
CA TYR A 264 -6.38 -22.59 15.80
C TYR A 264 -7.63 -22.87 16.64
N GLU A 265 -7.70 -22.28 17.84
CA GLU A 265 -8.85 -22.47 18.73
C GLU A 265 -10.16 -21.92 18.13
N LEU A 266 -10.10 -20.78 17.44
CA LEU A 266 -11.24 -20.14 16.79
C LEU A 266 -11.56 -20.68 15.39
N THR A 267 -10.74 -21.54 14.80
CA THR A 267 -11.10 -22.20 13.53
C THR A 267 -11.89 -23.46 13.85
N LEU A 268 -13.06 -23.67 13.24
CA LEU A 268 -13.81 -24.92 13.43
C LEU A 268 -13.06 -26.13 12.88
N PRO A 269 -13.30 -27.35 13.43
CA PRO A 269 -12.83 -28.58 12.79
C PRO A 269 -13.30 -28.64 11.33
N GLY A 270 -12.38 -28.89 10.41
CA GLY A 270 -12.60 -28.83 8.96
C GLY A 270 -12.44 -27.44 8.33
N GLY A 271 -12.37 -26.39 9.14
CA GLY A 271 -12.18 -25.00 8.71
C GLY A 271 -10.73 -24.65 8.36
N HIS A 272 -10.55 -23.45 7.80
CA HIS A 272 -9.27 -23.01 7.26
C HIS A 272 -8.76 -21.71 7.90
N PHE A 273 -7.44 -21.57 7.93
CA PHE A 273 -6.75 -20.32 8.21
C PHE A 273 -5.85 -19.97 7.02
N ILE A 274 -6.09 -18.81 6.42
CA ILE A 274 -5.30 -18.23 5.33
C ILE A 274 -4.45 -17.11 5.91
N ALA A 275 -3.13 -17.24 5.84
CA ALA A 275 -2.21 -16.15 6.23
C ALA A 275 -1.35 -15.69 5.06
N SER A 276 -1.28 -14.38 4.84
CA SER A 276 -0.47 -13.70 3.82
C SER A 276 0.19 -12.46 4.44
N GLY A 277 0.82 -11.61 3.64
CA GLY A 277 1.68 -10.53 4.16
C GLY A 277 3.07 -11.03 4.57
N ILE A 278 3.42 -12.24 4.12
CA ILE A 278 4.63 -12.95 4.48
C ILE A 278 5.64 -12.83 3.35
N ILE A 279 6.76 -12.14 3.60
CA ILE A 279 7.89 -12.17 2.68
C ILE A 279 8.50 -13.58 2.65
N GLY A 280 8.94 -14.05 1.49
CA GLY A 280 9.36 -15.44 1.28
C GLY A 280 10.41 -15.97 2.27
N GLN A 281 11.29 -15.09 2.77
CA GLN A 281 12.29 -15.42 3.79
C GLN A 281 11.68 -15.81 5.15
N LYS A 282 10.49 -15.29 5.48
CA LYS A 282 9.76 -15.54 6.73
C LYS A 282 8.73 -16.67 6.62
N LYS A 283 8.58 -17.28 5.44
CA LYS A 283 7.60 -18.34 5.16
C LYS A 283 7.69 -19.51 6.15
N ASP A 284 8.88 -20.10 6.28
CA ASP A 284 9.04 -21.32 7.08
C ASP A 284 8.76 -21.05 8.57
N MET A 285 9.08 -19.84 9.05
CA MET A 285 8.76 -19.41 10.42
C MET A 285 7.26 -19.41 10.71
N VAL A 286 6.43 -18.87 9.80
CA VAL A 286 4.96 -18.85 9.97
C VAL A 286 4.38 -20.26 9.78
N ARG A 287 4.86 -20.99 8.77
CA ARG A 287 4.45 -22.39 8.52
C ARG A 287 4.65 -23.27 9.76
N ASP A 288 5.84 -23.20 10.35
CA ASP A 288 6.21 -24.06 11.47
C ASP A 288 5.40 -23.70 12.72
N ALA A 289 5.07 -22.43 12.92
CA ALA A 289 4.17 -21.99 13.98
C ALA A 289 2.73 -22.51 13.79
N MET A 290 2.20 -22.48 12.57
CA MET A 290 0.87 -23.07 12.26
C MET A 290 0.84 -24.57 12.54
N VAL A 291 1.86 -25.30 12.12
CA VAL A 291 1.99 -26.74 12.39
C VAL A 291 2.10 -27.00 13.90
N ALA A 292 2.89 -26.20 14.62
CA ALA A 292 3.04 -26.33 16.08
C ALA A 292 1.73 -26.04 16.84
N ALA A 293 0.89 -25.14 16.34
CA ALA A 293 -0.44 -24.87 16.89
C ALA A 293 -1.44 -26.01 16.63
N GLY A 294 -1.17 -26.88 15.65
CA GLY A 294 -1.99 -28.06 15.33
C GLY A 294 -2.64 -28.04 13.94
N PHE A 295 -2.38 -27.03 13.11
CA PHE A 295 -2.89 -27.00 11.74
C PHE A 295 -2.12 -27.96 10.80
N THR A 296 -2.83 -28.51 9.82
CA THR A 296 -2.24 -29.14 8.63
C THR A 296 -2.07 -28.08 7.54
N ILE A 297 -0.88 -27.95 6.96
CA ILE A 297 -0.69 -27.07 5.79
C ILE A 297 -1.25 -27.73 4.55
N VAL A 298 -2.26 -27.11 3.94
CA VAL A 298 -2.94 -27.63 2.74
C VAL A 298 -2.24 -27.13 1.49
N GLU A 299 -1.88 -25.86 1.47
CA GLU A 299 -1.29 -25.22 0.30
C GLU A 299 -0.38 -24.06 0.72
N THR A 300 0.62 -23.78 -0.12
CA THR A 300 1.43 -22.57 0.00
C THR A 300 1.62 -21.99 -1.39
N THR A 301 1.07 -20.80 -1.61
CA THR A 301 1.12 -20.09 -2.88
C THR A 301 2.10 -18.92 -2.79
N LYS A 302 2.74 -18.60 -3.91
CA LYS A 302 3.75 -17.53 -4.00
C LYS A 302 3.44 -16.66 -5.21
N LEU A 303 3.52 -15.35 -5.03
CA LEU A 303 3.45 -14.35 -6.09
C LEU A 303 4.52 -13.31 -5.80
N GLU A 304 5.45 -13.12 -6.75
CA GLU A 304 6.67 -12.32 -6.55
C GLU A 304 7.42 -12.77 -5.29
N ASP A 305 7.75 -11.89 -4.36
CA ASP A 305 8.42 -12.24 -3.10
C ASP A 305 7.48 -12.57 -1.94
N TRP A 306 6.17 -12.56 -2.19
CA TRP A 306 5.14 -12.73 -1.18
C TRP A 306 4.56 -14.15 -1.19
N VAL A 307 4.16 -14.60 -0.01
CA VAL A 307 3.63 -15.95 0.20
C VAL A 307 2.32 -15.88 0.96
N ALA A 308 1.37 -16.73 0.55
CA ALA A 308 0.21 -17.09 1.35
C ALA A 308 0.28 -18.57 1.74
N ILE A 309 -0.04 -18.87 2.99
CA ILE A 309 -0.08 -20.22 3.55
C ILE A 309 -1.53 -20.51 3.93
N ILE A 310 -2.06 -21.61 3.39
CA ILE A 310 -3.41 -22.09 3.67
C ILE A 310 -3.27 -23.31 4.57
N ALA A 311 -3.84 -23.21 5.76
CA ALA A 311 -3.79 -24.23 6.79
C ALA A 311 -5.21 -24.68 7.14
N LYS A 312 -5.37 -25.94 7.57
CA LYS A 312 -6.66 -26.54 7.91
C LYS A 312 -6.61 -27.14 9.29
N ARG A 313 -7.66 -26.92 10.09
CA ARG A 313 -7.88 -27.66 11.33
C ARG A 313 -8.54 -28.98 10.96
N GLU A 314 -7.89 -30.10 11.26
CA GLU A 314 -8.49 -31.41 10.98
C GLU A 314 -9.77 -31.63 11.79
N ALA A 315 -10.63 -32.52 11.29
CA ALA A 315 -11.93 -32.86 11.88
C ALA A 315 -11.82 -33.66 13.19
#